data_AF-A0A956RDW0-F1
#
_entry.id   AF-A0A956RDW0-F1
#
_cell.length_a   1.000
_cell.length_b   1.000
_cell.length_c   1.000
_cell.angle_alpha   90.00
_cell.angle_beta   90.00
_cell.angle_gamma   90.00
#
_symmetry.space_group_name_H-M   'P 1'
#
loop_
_entity.id
_entity.type
_entity.pdbx_description
1 polymer ?
#
loop_
_entity_poly.entity_id
_entity_poly.type
_entity_poly.pdbx_seq_one_letter_code
_entity_poly.pdbx_strand_id
1 'polypeptide(L)'
;MPSEVKIWLPSSGADAVAQTEDVALTGVVVAAGTSAATSFEQARGDAGAQLLCGGARAFHLRVDEALGADGRARLRSAVGRRLLLEFGDGAGLRCRLREADGQGLAGDERPAINLTEGMFGAAPLLLREDGTLAGEGGQPAPRGLDALDVMVNAARWVSSRRTTTFEQLFPTSAFHPEQAPRDERLTTAQGAGLLAQLRAILAAASPSREEARAAGIDAVQLRSAALTVLSHLLATVLKDPEFRALADAAAEAIFGLIDDEVGEGARAELRETALALWRQRWRLVEDELSEGPYLLGARFCVADIYLAALSRWDMPRAWRLEHLPKLERLADTVASRPRLRELWPRHFKG
;
A
#
# COMPACT_ATOMS: atom_id res chain seq x y z
N MET A 1 -22.28 -37.54 0.74
CA MET A 1 -20.86 -37.11 0.69
C MET A 1 -20.84 -35.59 0.68
N PRO A 2 -19.92 -34.92 1.41
CA PRO A 2 -19.77 -33.48 1.28
C PRO A 2 -19.41 -33.17 -0.18
N SER A 3 -20.19 -32.30 -0.81
CA SER A 3 -19.91 -31.83 -2.17
C SER A 3 -18.99 -30.62 -2.06
N GLU A 4 -17.84 -30.69 -2.70
CA GLU A 4 -16.92 -29.56 -2.84
C GLU A 4 -17.62 -28.44 -3.63
N VAL A 5 -17.37 -27.19 -3.24
CA VAL A 5 -17.95 -26.00 -3.86
C VAL A 5 -16.88 -24.93 -3.99
N LYS A 6 -16.80 -24.31 -5.16
CA LYS A 6 -16.03 -23.08 -5.36
C LYS A 6 -16.92 -21.87 -5.07
N ILE A 7 -16.42 -20.96 -4.24
CA ILE A 7 -17.13 -19.79 -3.74
C ILE A 7 -16.44 -18.56 -4.31
N TRP A 8 -17.13 -17.88 -5.20
CA TRP A 8 -16.63 -16.66 -5.83
C TRP A 8 -17.22 -15.44 -5.11
N LEU A 9 -16.33 -14.63 -4.54
CA LEU A 9 -16.65 -13.39 -3.84
C LEU A 9 -16.70 -12.22 -4.82
N PRO A 10 -17.64 -11.27 -4.67
CA PRO A 10 -17.71 -10.11 -5.55
C PRO A 10 -16.48 -9.19 -5.37
N SER A 11 -15.89 -8.75 -6.47
CA SER A 11 -14.89 -7.68 -6.50
C SER A 11 -15.43 -6.42 -5.80
N SER A 12 -14.58 -5.67 -5.09
CA SER A 12 -14.96 -4.43 -4.41
C SER A 12 -15.31 -3.31 -5.41
N GLY A 13 -16.52 -3.34 -5.97
CA GLY A 13 -17.05 -2.34 -6.88
C GLY A 13 -18.56 -2.56 -7.06
N ALA A 14 -19.35 -1.48 -7.06
CA ALA A 14 -20.80 -1.55 -6.97
C ALA A 14 -21.51 -2.06 -8.24
N ASP A 15 -20.82 -2.20 -9.38
CA ASP A 15 -21.41 -2.71 -10.62
C ASP A 15 -20.38 -3.57 -11.36
N ALA A 16 -20.71 -4.86 -11.51
CA ALA A 16 -19.89 -5.83 -12.22
C ALA A 16 -20.16 -5.77 -13.72
N VAL A 17 -19.15 -5.40 -14.50
CA VAL A 17 -19.02 -5.83 -15.90
C VAL A 17 -17.61 -6.39 -16.08
N ALA A 18 -17.56 -7.72 -16.10
CA ALA A 18 -16.55 -8.60 -16.70
C ALA A 18 -15.04 -8.33 -16.49
N GLN A 19 -14.39 -9.35 -15.93
CA GLN A 19 -12.97 -9.72 -16.03
C GLN A 19 -12.00 -8.87 -15.20
N THR A 20 -11.52 -9.36 -14.06
CA THR A 20 -10.36 -10.27 -13.90
C THR A 20 -9.95 -10.28 -12.41
N GLU A 21 -9.62 -11.47 -11.87
CA GLU A 21 -9.18 -11.76 -10.48
C GLU A 21 -10.27 -11.88 -9.39
N ASP A 22 -11.32 -12.65 -9.65
CA ASP A 22 -12.13 -13.18 -8.55
C ASP A 22 -11.36 -14.31 -7.84
N VAL A 23 -11.15 -14.19 -6.53
CA VAL A 23 -10.55 -15.26 -5.72
C VAL A 23 -11.62 -16.30 -5.45
N ALA A 24 -11.42 -17.52 -5.96
CA ALA A 24 -12.26 -18.67 -5.63
C ALA A 24 -11.79 -19.28 -4.31
N LEU A 25 -12.65 -19.26 -3.29
CA LEU A 25 -12.43 -20.05 -2.08
C LEU A 25 -12.99 -21.45 -2.30
N THR A 26 -12.30 -22.47 -1.79
CA THR A 26 -12.79 -23.85 -1.86
C THR A 26 -13.43 -24.23 -0.52
N GLY A 27 -14.68 -24.70 -0.57
CA GLY A 27 -15.41 -25.12 0.61
C GLY A 27 -16.16 -26.43 0.39
N VAL A 28 -16.87 -26.87 1.42
CA VAL A 28 -17.73 -28.05 1.40
C VAL A 28 -19.14 -27.68 1.83
N VAL A 29 -20.14 -28.30 1.20
CA VAL A 29 -21.53 -28.20 1.65
C VAL A 29 -21.73 -29.08 2.88
N VAL A 30 -22.03 -28.44 4.02
CA VAL A 30 -22.35 -29.13 5.29
C VAL A 30 -23.84 -29.49 5.34
N ALA A 31 -24.71 -28.54 5.00
CA ALA A 31 -26.15 -28.75 4.95
C ALA A 31 -26.81 -27.88 3.87
N ALA A 32 -27.99 -28.29 3.39
CA ALA A 32 -28.74 -27.56 2.36
C ALA A 32 -30.25 -27.66 2.58
N GLY A 33 -30.99 -26.63 2.16
CA GLY A 33 -32.43 -26.54 2.33
C GLY A 33 -32.82 -26.11 3.76
N THR A 34 -33.85 -26.72 4.32
CA THR A 34 -34.44 -26.33 5.60
C THR A 34 -33.53 -26.55 6.80
N SER A 35 -32.57 -27.48 6.72
CA SER A 35 -31.61 -27.75 7.79
C SER A 35 -30.39 -26.82 7.82
N ALA A 36 -30.19 -26.00 6.78
CA ALA A 36 -28.99 -25.18 6.64
C ALA A 36 -28.81 -24.18 7.80
N ALA A 37 -29.87 -23.47 8.18
CA ALA A 37 -29.79 -22.49 9.28
C ALA A 37 -29.49 -23.16 10.63
N THR A 38 -30.20 -24.24 10.97
CA THR A 38 -29.95 -24.98 12.21
C THR A 38 -28.54 -25.56 12.26
N SER A 39 -28.05 -26.10 11.14
CA SER A 39 -26.69 -26.63 11.04
C SER A 39 -25.63 -25.53 11.18
N PHE A 40 -25.87 -24.34 10.62
CA PHE A 40 -24.98 -23.19 10.78
C PHE A 40 -24.92 -22.74 12.23
N GLU A 41 -26.08 -22.56 12.89
CA GLU A 41 -26.15 -22.14 14.29
C GLU A 41 -25.42 -23.11 15.23
N GLN A 42 -25.55 -24.42 14.99
CA GLN A 42 -24.85 -25.44 15.78
C GLN A 42 -23.33 -25.43 15.57
N ALA A 43 -22.86 -25.01 14.39
CA ALA A 43 -21.45 -24.96 14.04
C ALA A 43 -20.80 -23.59 14.29
N ARG A 44 -21.54 -22.62 14.86
CA ARG A 44 -20.95 -21.32 15.21
C ARG A 44 -19.81 -21.53 16.20
N GLY A 45 -18.63 -21.03 15.84
CA GLY A 45 -17.43 -21.20 16.65
C GLY A 45 -16.69 -22.53 16.46
N ASP A 46 -17.09 -23.39 15.52
CA ASP A 46 -16.32 -24.56 15.11
C ASP A 46 -15.10 -24.16 14.25
N ALA A 47 -14.17 -25.09 14.05
CA ALA A 47 -13.02 -24.93 13.17
C ALA A 47 -13.42 -24.59 11.72
N GLY A 48 -12.60 -23.78 11.04
CA GLY A 48 -12.88 -23.29 9.68
C GLY A 48 -13.84 -22.11 9.64
N ALA A 49 -14.09 -21.57 8.45
CA ALA A 49 -15.08 -20.50 8.24
C ALA A 49 -16.44 -21.11 7.87
N GLN A 50 -17.46 -20.86 8.69
CA GLN A 50 -18.85 -21.27 8.48
C GLN A 50 -19.62 -20.17 7.77
N LEU A 51 -20.36 -20.51 6.71
CA LEU A 51 -21.09 -19.55 5.88
C LEU A 51 -22.55 -19.97 5.73
N LEU A 52 -23.46 -19.06 6.02
CA LEU A 52 -24.89 -19.24 5.74
C LEU A 52 -25.26 -18.47 4.47
N CYS A 53 -25.51 -19.22 3.40
CA CYS A 53 -25.98 -18.68 2.14
C CYS A 53 -27.50 -18.80 2.03
N GLY A 54 -28.18 -17.71 1.67
CA GLY A 54 -29.63 -17.66 1.43
C GLY A 54 -29.98 -17.45 -0.04
N GLY A 55 -31.20 -17.84 -0.43
CA GLY A 55 -31.70 -17.75 -1.80
C GLY A 55 -32.90 -18.67 -2.00
N ALA A 56 -33.11 -19.15 -3.24
CA ALA A 56 -34.14 -20.16 -3.55
C ALA A 56 -33.93 -21.47 -2.77
N ARG A 57 -32.67 -21.79 -2.46
CA ARG A 57 -32.27 -22.85 -1.54
C ARG A 57 -31.18 -22.31 -0.61
N ALA A 58 -31.31 -22.55 0.69
CA ALA A 58 -30.30 -22.17 1.67
C ALA A 58 -29.18 -23.21 1.73
N PHE A 59 -27.96 -22.77 2.03
CA PHE A 59 -26.79 -23.63 2.18
C PHE A 59 -26.00 -23.21 3.41
N HIS A 60 -25.54 -24.20 4.17
CA HIS A 60 -24.47 -24.06 5.13
C HIS A 60 -23.19 -24.61 4.49
N LEU A 61 -22.21 -23.74 4.30
CA LEU A 61 -20.91 -24.08 3.72
C LEU A 61 -19.82 -23.94 4.77
N ARG A 62 -18.80 -24.80 4.69
CA ARG A 62 -17.60 -24.70 5.50
C ARG A 62 -16.37 -24.55 4.60
N VAL A 63 -15.52 -23.59 4.91
CA VAL A 63 -14.21 -23.41 4.26
C VAL A 63 -13.15 -23.82 5.27
N ASP A 64 -12.51 -24.96 4.99
CA ASP A 64 -11.48 -25.55 5.86
C ASP A 64 -10.07 -25.01 5.56
N GLU A 65 -9.89 -24.36 4.40
CA GLU A 65 -8.64 -23.70 4.03
C GLU A 65 -8.32 -22.56 5.00
N ALA A 66 -7.05 -22.47 5.44
CA ALA A 66 -6.59 -21.40 6.30
C ALA A 66 -6.67 -20.06 5.54
N LEU A 67 -7.71 -19.28 5.85
CA LEU A 67 -7.91 -17.96 5.26
C LEU A 67 -6.88 -16.98 5.82
N GLY A 68 -6.08 -16.36 4.95
CA GLY A 68 -5.26 -15.19 5.31
C GLY A 68 -6.10 -13.97 5.71
N ALA A 69 -5.47 -12.93 6.24
CA ALA A 69 -6.14 -11.71 6.71
C ALA A 69 -7.06 -11.09 5.64
N ASP A 70 -6.59 -11.01 4.39
CA ASP A 70 -7.38 -10.52 3.25
C ASP A 70 -8.59 -11.39 2.94
N GLY A 71 -8.42 -12.73 2.99
CA GLY A 71 -9.51 -13.68 2.78
C GLY A 71 -10.60 -13.52 3.85
N ARG A 72 -10.20 -13.39 5.12
CA ARG A 72 -11.12 -13.14 6.24
C ARG A 72 -11.85 -11.79 6.08
N ALA A 73 -11.11 -10.72 5.76
CA ALA A 73 -11.68 -9.38 5.58
C ALA A 73 -12.68 -9.32 4.41
N ARG A 74 -12.32 -9.90 3.26
CA ARG A 74 -13.21 -9.98 2.09
C ARG A 74 -14.49 -10.73 2.42
N LEU A 75 -14.38 -11.87 3.10
CA LEU A 75 -15.52 -12.71 3.44
C LEU A 75 -16.48 -12.00 4.44
N ARG A 76 -15.94 -11.31 5.44
CA ARG A 76 -16.73 -10.45 6.34
C ARG A 76 -17.44 -9.32 5.57
N SER A 77 -16.75 -8.66 4.64
CA SER A 77 -17.33 -7.58 3.83
C SER A 77 -18.40 -8.05 2.82
N ALA A 78 -18.39 -9.35 2.50
CA ALA A 78 -19.33 -9.97 1.58
C ALA A 78 -20.67 -10.34 2.24
N VAL A 79 -20.78 -10.26 3.58
CA VAL A 79 -22.05 -10.46 4.28
C VAL A 79 -23.09 -9.47 3.77
N GLY A 80 -24.26 -9.97 3.39
CA GLY A 80 -25.32 -9.20 2.73
C GLY A 80 -25.17 -9.04 1.21
N ARG A 81 -24.05 -9.48 0.61
CA ARG A 81 -23.81 -9.41 -0.85
C ARG A 81 -24.14 -10.73 -1.57
N ARG A 82 -24.24 -10.66 -2.90
CA ARG A 82 -24.43 -11.84 -3.76
C ARG A 82 -23.09 -12.52 -4.01
N LEU A 83 -23.07 -13.84 -3.91
CA LEU A 83 -21.97 -14.73 -4.23
C LEU A 83 -22.36 -15.65 -5.39
N LEU A 84 -21.37 -16.24 -6.05
CA LEU A 84 -21.55 -17.34 -7.00
C LEU A 84 -20.94 -18.62 -6.43
N LEU A 85 -21.74 -19.68 -6.37
CA LEU A 85 -21.34 -21.01 -5.92
C LEU A 85 -21.26 -21.94 -7.13
N GLU A 86 -20.12 -22.60 -7.35
CA GLU A 86 -19.96 -23.59 -8.42
C GLU A 86 -19.76 -24.98 -7.83
N PHE A 87 -20.59 -25.93 -8.27
CA PHE A 87 -20.57 -27.32 -7.82
C PHE A 87 -20.12 -28.21 -8.99
N GLY A 88 -18.88 -28.71 -8.94
CA GLY A 88 -18.31 -29.50 -10.05
C GLY A 88 -18.36 -28.77 -11.39
N ASP A 89 -18.71 -29.49 -12.47
CA ASP A 89 -18.82 -28.94 -13.84
C ASP A 89 -20.19 -28.30 -14.15
N GLY A 90 -20.99 -28.00 -13.12
CA GLY A 90 -22.34 -27.45 -13.27
C GLY A 90 -22.39 -25.93 -13.46
N ALA A 91 -23.54 -25.42 -13.89
CA ALA A 91 -23.79 -23.98 -13.93
C ALA A 91 -23.81 -23.37 -12.52
N GLY A 92 -23.08 -22.26 -12.32
CA GLY A 92 -22.95 -21.61 -11.03
C GLY A 92 -24.26 -21.06 -10.47
N LEU A 93 -24.48 -21.26 -9.17
CA LEU A 93 -25.65 -20.81 -8.42
C LEU A 93 -25.38 -19.47 -7.74
N ARG A 94 -26.22 -18.47 -8.00
CA ARG A 94 -26.15 -17.18 -7.29
C ARG A 94 -26.96 -17.23 -6.00
N CYS A 95 -26.32 -16.90 -4.89
CA CYS A 95 -26.95 -16.79 -3.57
C CYS A 95 -26.51 -15.51 -2.85
N ARG A 96 -27.15 -15.16 -1.75
CA ARG A 96 -26.73 -14.06 -0.87
C ARG A 96 -26.06 -14.63 0.37
N LEU A 97 -24.86 -14.15 0.72
CA LEU A 97 -24.27 -14.46 2.01
C LEU A 97 -25.09 -13.76 3.10
N ARG A 98 -25.71 -14.52 3.99
CA ARG A 98 -26.51 -13.98 5.09
C ARG A 98 -25.66 -13.75 6.34
N GLU A 99 -24.87 -14.75 6.69
CA GLU A 99 -24.04 -14.75 7.89
C GLU A 99 -22.74 -15.51 7.62
N ALA A 100 -21.70 -15.17 8.37
CA ALA A 100 -20.40 -15.82 8.34
C ALA A 100 -19.83 -15.84 9.77
N ASP A 101 -19.36 -17.00 10.23
CA ASP A 101 -18.80 -17.22 11.57
C ASP A 101 -17.72 -18.35 11.53
N GLY A 102 -17.26 -18.82 12.68
CA GLY A 102 -16.30 -19.93 12.82
C GLY A 102 -14.87 -19.47 13.13
N GLN A 103 -14.06 -20.37 13.69
CA GLN A 103 -12.68 -20.08 14.09
C GLN A 103 -11.77 -19.75 12.91
N GLY A 104 -12.08 -20.24 11.70
CA GLY A 104 -11.37 -19.83 10.48
C GLY A 104 -11.65 -18.38 10.06
N LEU A 105 -12.67 -17.74 10.64
CA LEU A 105 -12.91 -16.30 10.54
C LEU A 105 -12.48 -15.54 11.79
N ALA A 106 -12.27 -16.20 12.92
CA ALA A 106 -11.51 -15.61 14.01
C ALA A 106 -10.10 -15.35 13.49
N GLY A 107 -9.67 -14.09 13.46
CA GLY A 107 -8.26 -13.84 13.20
C GLY A 107 -7.48 -14.39 14.38
N ASP A 108 -6.36 -15.05 14.14
CA ASP A 108 -5.23 -14.82 15.03
C ASP A 108 -4.98 -13.32 14.94
N GLU A 109 -5.58 -12.53 15.84
CA GLU A 109 -5.16 -11.16 16.04
C GLU A 109 -3.72 -11.26 16.50
N ARG A 110 -2.78 -11.23 15.54
CA ARG A 110 -1.39 -10.95 15.90
C ARG A 110 -1.44 -9.63 16.65
N PRO A 111 -0.99 -9.61 17.92
CA PRO A 111 -1.06 -8.40 18.71
C PRO A 111 -0.35 -7.29 17.95
N ALA A 112 -0.97 -6.10 17.93
CA ALA A 112 -0.38 -4.97 17.24
C ALA A 112 1.03 -4.72 17.79
N ILE A 113 1.99 -4.51 16.90
CA ILE A 113 3.39 -4.29 17.27
C ILE A 113 3.51 -2.85 17.73
N ASN A 114 3.97 -2.62 18.97
CA ASN A 114 4.27 -1.28 19.44
C ASN A 114 5.63 -0.82 18.91
N LEU A 115 5.61 0.01 17.86
CA LEU A 115 6.81 0.51 17.19
C LEU A 115 7.68 1.41 18.08
N THR A 116 7.08 2.02 19.10
CA THR A 116 7.78 2.86 20.08
C THR A 116 8.15 2.10 21.35
N GLU A 117 8.07 0.77 21.34
CA GLU A 117 8.53 -0.06 22.46
C GLU A 117 10.01 0.22 22.77
N GLY A 118 10.31 0.48 24.06
CA GLY A 118 11.65 0.84 24.51
C GLY A 118 12.04 2.31 24.32
N MET A 119 11.19 3.14 23.69
CA MET A 119 11.43 4.59 23.58
C MET A 119 10.85 5.33 24.79
N PHE A 120 11.71 5.83 25.69
CA PHE A 120 11.27 6.53 26.89
C PHE A 120 10.47 7.81 26.57
N GLY A 121 9.26 7.92 27.11
CA GLY A 121 8.39 9.07 26.95
C GLY A 121 7.68 9.18 25.59
N ALA A 122 7.83 8.19 24.71
CA ALA A 122 7.12 8.17 23.43
C ALA A 122 5.67 7.66 23.61
N ALA A 123 4.72 8.35 22.98
CA ALA A 123 3.34 7.85 22.90
C ALA A 123 3.30 6.55 22.08
N PRO A 124 2.44 5.58 22.44
CA PRO A 124 2.33 4.31 21.71
C PRO A 124 2.01 4.52 20.23
N LEU A 125 2.78 3.86 19.36
CA LEU A 125 2.51 3.76 17.93
C LEU A 125 2.35 2.29 17.56
N LEU A 126 1.12 1.87 17.26
CA LEU A 126 0.78 0.48 17.03
C LEU A 126 0.70 0.18 15.53
N LEU A 127 1.50 -0.78 15.06
CA LEU A 127 1.37 -1.39 13.74
C LEU A 127 0.44 -2.60 13.83
N ARG A 128 -0.70 -2.53 13.15
CA ARG A 128 -1.70 -3.60 13.13
C ARG A 128 -1.34 -4.70 12.12
N GLU A 129 -2.04 -5.84 12.23
CA GLU A 129 -1.90 -6.95 11.28
C GLU A 129 -2.20 -6.52 9.84
N ASP A 130 -3.21 -5.64 9.65
CA ASP A 130 -3.59 -5.08 8.35
C ASP A 130 -2.62 -4.01 7.85
N GLY A 131 -1.56 -3.69 8.59
CA GLY A 131 -0.55 -2.69 8.24
C GLY A 131 -0.87 -1.25 8.61
N THR A 132 -2.06 -0.99 9.13
CA THR A 132 -2.43 0.37 9.55
C THR A 132 -1.75 0.76 10.86
N LEU A 133 -1.48 2.04 11.01
CA LEU A 133 -0.94 2.66 12.22
C LEU A 133 -2.07 3.22 13.07
N ALA A 134 -2.03 2.93 14.36
CA ALA A 134 -2.98 3.45 15.35
C ALA A 134 -2.23 3.99 16.58
N GLY A 135 -2.92 4.88 17.30
CA GLY A 135 -2.50 5.31 18.65
C GLY A 135 -2.96 4.32 19.72
N GLU A 136 -2.87 4.75 20.97
CA GLU A 136 -3.32 3.98 22.14
C GLU A 136 -4.85 3.77 22.16
N GLY A 137 -5.31 2.66 22.74
CA GLY A 137 -6.74 2.47 23.06
C GLY A 137 -7.58 1.64 22.07
N GLY A 138 -6.97 0.93 21.13
CA GLY A 138 -7.68 -0.04 20.28
C GLY A 138 -8.72 0.55 19.32
N GLN A 139 -8.72 1.88 19.15
CA GLN A 139 -9.58 2.55 18.18
C GLN A 139 -9.23 2.10 16.73
N PRO A 140 -10.19 2.20 15.79
CA PRO A 140 -9.88 2.05 14.37
C PRO A 140 -8.72 2.97 13.98
N ALA A 141 -7.82 2.48 13.12
CA ALA A 141 -6.71 3.31 12.64
C ALA A 141 -7.27 4.56 11.94
N PRO A 142 -6.88 5.78 12.36
CA PRO A 142 -7.46 7.01 11.84
C PRO A 142 -7.06 7.19 10.37
N ARG A 143 -7.98 7.73 9.58
CA ARG A 143 -7.83 7.89 8.13
C ARG A 143 -8.11 9.31 7.64
N GLY A 144 -8.61 10.20 8.50
CA GLY A 144 -8.93 11.58 8.19
C GLY A 144 -8.00 12.57 8.86
N LEU A 145 -8.50 13.79 9.11
CA LEU A 145 -7.77 14.84 9.82
C LEU A 145 -7.48 14.46 11.29
N ASP A 146 -8.25 13.53 11.85
CA ASP A 146 -8.06 12.93 13.18
C ASP A 146 -6.77 12.09 13.30
N ALA A 147 -6.08 11.81 12.18
CA ALA A 147 -4.84 11.05 12.16
C ALA A 147 -3.59 11.85 12.53
N LEU A 148 -3.70 13.16 12.83
CA LEU A 148 -2.56 14.05 13.03
C LEU A 148 -1.54 13.51 14.03
N ASP A 149 -1.96 13.20 15.26
CA ASP A 149 -1.06 12.75 16.32
C ASP A 149 -0.35 11.44 15.95
N VAL A 150 -1.11 10.48 15.38
CA VAL A 150 -0.57 9.18 14.96
C VAL A 150 0.46 9.36 13.85
N MET A 151 0.19 10.21 12.85
CA MET A 151 1.11 10.42 11.74
C MET A 151 2.33 11.23 12.14
N VAL A 152 2.19 12.24 13.00
CA VAL A 152 3.34 12.99 13.54
C VAL A 152 4.23 12.05 14.35
N ASN A 153 3.64 11.17 15.16
CA ASN A 153 4.40 10.17 15.90
C ASN A 153 5.09 9.17 14.95
N ALA A 154 4.40 8.70 13.92
CA ALA A 154 4.96 7.83 12.88
C ALA A 154 6.13 8.49 12.13
N ALA A 155 6.01 9.76 11.75
CA ALA A 155 7.06 10.52 11.09
C ALA A 155 8.28 10.73 12.00
N ARG A 156 8.08 10.99 13.29
CA ARG A 156 9.15 11.09 14.29
C ARG A 156 9.85 9.76 14.50
N TRP A 157 9.08 8.68 14.68
CA TRP A 157 9.60 7.33 14.86
C TRP A 157 10.39 6.90 13.64
N VAL A 158 9.85 7.05 12.42
CA VAL A 158 10.53 6.59 11.22
C VAL A 158 11.85 7.34 11.00
N SER A 159 11.88 8.64 11.31
CA SER A 159 13.05 9.51 11.15
C SER A 159 14.10 9.37 12.24
N SER A 160 13.74 8.86 13.42
CA SER A 160 14.69 8.65 14.53
C SER A 160 15.53 7.37 14.33
N ARG A 161 15.07 6.48 13.45
CA ARG A 161 15.77 5.24 13.12
C ARG A 161 17.02 5.55 12.27
N ARG A 162 18.07 4.77 12.51
CA ARG A 162 19.30 4.81 11.69
C ARG A 162 19.08 4.25 10.29
N THR A 163 18.10 3.36 10.14
CA THR A 163 17.69 2.77 8.86
C THR A 163 16.56 3.60 8.26
N THR A 164 16.69 3.96 6.99
CA THR A 164 15.71 4.77 6.25
C THR A 164 14.58 3.92 5.64
N THR A 165 14.51 2.64 6.00
CA THR A 165 13.70 1.62 5.31
C THR A 165 12.93 0.75 6.33
N PHE A 166 12.00 -0.09 5.84
CA PHE A 166 11.12 -0.93 6.66
C PHE A 166 11.53 -2.42 6.70
N GLU A 167 12.72 -2.74 6.22
CA GLU A 167 13.37 -4.05 6.30
C GLU A 167 13.69 -4.47 7.74
N GLN A 168 13.79 -3.52 8.67
CA GLN A 168 13.92 -3.77 10.10
C GLN A 168 13.17 -2.68 10.90
N LEU A 169 12.16 -3.08 11.68
CA LEU A 169 11.34 -2.17 12.48
C LEU A 169 12.08 -1.70 13.73
N PHE A 170 12.87 -2.58 14.35
CA PHE A 170 13.61 -2.32 15.57
C PHE A 170 15.12 -2.47 15.32
N PRO A 171 15.86 -1.38 15.07
CA PRO A 171 17.30 -1.47 14.91
C PRO A 171 17.97 -1.91 16.23
N THR A 172 19.08 -2.63 16.12
CA THR A 172 19.84 -3.09 17.30
C THR A 172 20.21 -1.92 18.21
N SER A 173 19.88 -2.03 19.49
CA SER A 173 20.17 -0.99 20.46
C SER A 173 21.68 -0.88 20.71
N ALA A 174 22.25 0.30 20.45
CA ALA A 174 23.64 0.60 20.80
C ALA A 174 23.86 0.68 22.33
N PHE A 175 22.79 0.93 23.09
CA PHE A 175 22.83 1.06 24.55
C PHE A 175 22.52 -0.26 25.27
N HIS A 176 21.87 -1.20 24.59
CA HIS A 176 21.48 -2.51 25.10
C HIS A 176 21.91 -3.64 24.14
N PRO A 177 23.23 -3.84 23.92
CA PRO A 177 23.74 -4.87 23.01
C PRO A 177 23.45 -6.30 23.48
N GLU A 178 23.08 -6.49 24.74
CA GLU A 178 22.68 -7.77 25.34
C GLU A 178 21.29 -8.26 24.90
N GLN A 179 20.45 -7.36 24.41
CA GLN A 179 19.11 -7.71 23.97
C GLN A 179 19.17 -8.50 22.66
N ALA A 180 18.33 -9.54 22.56
CA ALA A 180 18.24 -10.32 21.33
C ALA A 180 17.81 -9.40 20.17
N PRO A 181 18.47 -9.52 18.99
CA PRO A 181 18.09 -8.73 17.83
C PRO A 181 16.66 -9.06 17.43
N ARG A 182 15.92 -8.00 17.11
CA ARG A 182 14.55 -8.03 16.64
C ARG A 182 14.55 -8.06 15.11
N ASP A 183 13.95 -9.09 14.54
CA ASP A 183 13.91 -9.37 13.10
C ASP A 183 12.59 -8.95 12.46
N GLU A 184 11.69 -8.32 13.22
CA GLU A 184 10.42 -7.83 12.70
C GLU A 184 10.67 -6.81 11.59
N ARG A 185 10.03 -7.06 10.45
CA ARG A 185 10.04 -6.21 9.26
C ARG A 185 8.62 -5.94 8.81
N LEU A 186 8.41 -4.87 8.05
CA LEU A 186 7.12 -4.65 7.40
C LEU A 186 6.96 -5.67 6.26
N THR A 187 5.83 -6.37 6.23
CA THR A 187 5.49 -7.23 5.09
C THR A 187 4.92 -6.40 3.93
N THR A 188 4.89 -6.95 2.71
CA THR A 188 4.25 -6.28 1.57
C THR A 188 2.74 -6.09 1.79
N ALA A 189 2.05 -7.04 2.43
CA ALA A 189 0.64 -6.89 2.80
C ALA A 189 0.43 -5.73 3.79
N GLN A 190 1.25 -5.63 4.84
CA GLN A 190 1.19 -4.51 5.77
C GLN A 190 1.57 -3.18 5.09
N GLY A 191 2.55 -3.19 4.18
CA GLY A 191 2.92 -2.04 3.37
C GLY A 191 1.76 -1.53 2.52
N ALA A 192 0.94 -2.43 1.96
CA ALA A 192 -0.25 -2.07 1.20
C ALA A 192 -1.32 -1.39 2.08
N GLY A 193 -1.56 -1.93 3.28
CA GLY A 193 -2.49 -1.32 4.24
C GLY A 193 -2.03 0.05 4.75
N LEU A 194 -0.74 0.20 5.04
CA LEU A 194 -0.13 1.47 5.40
C LEU A 194 -0.28 2.49 4.26
N LEU A 195 0.02 2.11 3.02
CA LEU A 195 -0.14 2.97 1.86
C LEU A 195 -1.60 3.39 1.65
N ALA A 196 -2.55 2.48 1.83
CA ALA A 196 -3.97 2.78 1.73
C ALA A 196 -4.41 3.80 2.81
N GLN A 197 -3.91 3.68 4.03
CA GLN A 197 -4.14 4.66 5.10
C GLN A 197 -3.54 6.03 4.73
N LEU A 198 -2.29 6.07 4.28
CA LEU A 198 -1.61 7.31 3.89
C LEU A 198 -2.34 8.03 2.75
N ARG A 199 -2.83 7.30 1.75
CA ARG A 199 -3.62 7.86 0.64
C ARG A 199 -4.95 8.45 1.12
N ALA A 200 -5.65 7.78 2.04
CA ALA A 200 -6.89 8.30 2.63
C ALA A 200 -6.65 9.59 3.41
N ILE A 201 -5.56 9.64 4.18
CA ILE A 201 -5.13 10.81 4.95
C ILE A 201 -4.79 11.99 4.04
N LEU A 202 -4.00 11.76 2.98
CA LEU A 202 -3.66 12.80 2.01
C LEU A 202 -4.91 13.35 1.30
N ALA A 203 -5.85 12.47 0.92
CA ALA A 203 -7.11 12.89 0.32
C ALA A 203 -7.99 13.72 1.27
N ALA A 204 -7.99 13.40 2.57
CA ALA A 204 -8.71 14.16 3.59
C ALA A 204 -8.04 15.50 3.89
N ALA A 205 -6.71 15.54 3.85
CA ALA A 205 -5.90 16.73 4.12
C ALA A 205 -5.58 17.58 2.87
N SER A 206 -6.13 17.25 1.69
CA SER A 206 -5.83 17.94 0.43
C SER A 206 -6.20 19.43 0.52
N PRO A 207 -5.34 20.36 0.05
CA PRO A 207 -5.65 21.81 0.00
C PRO A 207 -6.94 22.14 -0.72
N SER A 208 -7.39 21.26 -1.63
CA SER A 208 -8.65 21.41 -2.35
C SER A 208 -9.89 21.31 -1.45
N ARG A 209 -9.81 20.66 -0.29
CA ARG A 209 -10.92 20.47 0.64
C ARG A 209 -11.11 21.65 1.58
N GLU A 210 -12.36 22.03 1.79
CA GLU A 210 -12.72 23.12 2.70
C GLU A 210 -12.40 22.76 4.16
N GLU A 211 -12.66 21.52 4.58
CA GLU A 211 -12.35 21.06 5.94
C GLU A 211 -10.85 21.08 6.22
N ALA A 212 -10.03 20.73 5.24
CA ALA A 212 -8.57 20.78 5.35
C ALA A 212 -8.07 22.24 5.43
N ARG A 213 -8.65 23.16 4.63
CA ARG A 213 -8.34 24.59 4.73
C ARG A 213 -8.74 25.16 6.09
N ALA A 214 -9.89 24.75 6.62
CA ALA A 214 -10.35 25.16 7.96
C ALA A 214 -9.42 24.64 9.07
N ALA A 215 -8.87 23.42 8.92
CA ALA A 215 -7.87 22.87 9.84
C ALA A 215 -6.49 23.57 9.75
N GLY A 216 -6.23 24.34 8.69
CA GLY A 216 -5.06 25.21 8.57
C GLY A 216 -3.73 24.46 8.69
N ILE A 217 -2.93 24.83 9.70
CA ILE A 217 -1.58 24.27 9.89
C ILE A 217 -1.58 22.77 10.20
N ASP A 218 -2.64 22.26 10.82
CA ASP A 218 -2.75 20.85 11.20
C ASP A 218 -2.83 19.96 9.94
N ALA A 219 -3.60 20.37 8.93
CA ALA A 219 -3.66 19.67 7.65
C ALA A 219 -2.29 19.68 6.93
N VAL A 220 -1.55 20.78 7.00
CA VAL A 220 -0.19 20.88 6.43
C VAL A 220 0.77 19.93 7.16
N GLN A 221 0.72 19.89 8.49
CA GLN A 221 1.54 18.98 9.30
C GLN A 221 1.21 17.51 8.99
N LEU A 222 -0.07 17.19 8.82
CA LEU A 222 -0.52 15.86 8.46
C LEU A 222 0.00 15.41 7.09
N ARG A 223 -0.07 16.28 6.06
CA ARG A 223 0.53 16.00 4.74
C ARG A 223 2.05 15.82 4.81
N SER A 224 2.74 16.67 5.58
CA SER A 224 4.20 16.55 5.80
C SER A 224 4.60 15.25 6.49
N ALA A 225 3.85 14.85 7.52
CA ALA A 225 4.06 13.59 8.22
C ALA A 225 3.83 12.38 7.29
N ALA A 226 2.75 12.41 6.50
CA ALA A 226 2.46 11.37 5.51
C ALA A 226 3.55 11.26 4.44
N LEU A 227 4.04 12.39 3.90
CA LEU A 227 5.17 12.44 2.97
C LEU A 227 6.42 11.76 3.56
N THR A 228 6.71 12.00 4.83
CA THR A 228 7.87 11.41 5.51
C THR A 228 7.76 9.89 5.52
N VAL A 229 6.60 9.34 5.91
CA VAL A 229 6.38 7.88 5.92
C VAL A 229 6.40 7.29 4.51
N LEU A 230 5.77 7.94 3.53
CA LEU A 230 5.80 7.52 2.11
C LEU A 230 7.22 7.45 1.57
N SER A 231 8.09 8.40 1.93
CA SER A 231 9.47 8.40 1.46
C SER A 231 10.25 7.17 1.95
N HIS A 232 10.03 6.74 3.19
CA HIS A 232 10.64 5.55 3.78
C HIS A 232 10.04 4.25 3.21
N LEU A 233 8.72 4.24 2.95
CA LEU A 233 8.07 3.11 2.28
C LEU A 233 8.63 2.92 0.87
N LEU A 234 8.77 4.01 0.11
CA LEU A 234 9.40 4.00 -1.20
C LEU A 234 10.86 3.51 -1.11
N ALA A 235 11.64 4.04 -0.16
CA ALA A 235 13.05 3.68 0.00
C ALA A 235 13.26 2.20 0.33
N THR A 236 12.27 1.52 0.92
CA THR A 236 12.38 0.11 1.34
C THR A 236 12.75 -0.81 0.18
N VAL A 237 12.35 -0.45 -1.04
CA VAL A 237 12.70 -1.20 -2.25
C VAL A 237 14.20 -1.29 -2.57
N LEU A 238 15.01 -0.41 -1.96
CA LEU A 238 16.47 -0.45 -2.09
C LEU A 238 17.08 -1.63 -1.33
N LYS A 239 16.36 -2.16 -0.32
CA LYS A 239 16.78 -3.29 0.51
C LYS A 239 15.97 -4.55 0.24
N ASP A 240 14.70 -4.39 -0.13
CA ASP A 240 13.78 -5.50 -0.41
C ASP A 240 13.08 -5.30 -1.77
N PRO A 241 13.54 -5.99 -2.84
CA PRO A 241 12.92 -5.88 -4.17
C PRO A 241 11.44 -6.29 -4.23
N GLU A 242 10.92 -7.06 -3.26
CA GLU A 242 9.50 -7.43 -3.19
C GLU A 242 8.59 -6.20 -3.03
N PHE A 243 9.14 -5.09 -2.51
CA PHE A 243 8.44 -3.82 -2.35
C PHE A 243 8.29 -3.03 -3.66
N ARG A 244 8.70 -3.55 -4.82
CA ARG A 244 8.69 -2.78 -6.09
C ARG A 244 7.34 -2.13 -6.40
N ALA A 245 6.27 -2.92 -6.39
CA ALA A 245 4.93 -2.41 -6.66
C ALA A 245 4.48 -1.36 -5.62
N LEU A 246 4.83 -1.54 -4.35
CA LEU A 246 4.53 -0.58 -3.29
C LEU A 246 5.32 0.71 -3.44
N ALA A 247 6.58 0.64 -3.84
CA ALA A 247 7.42 1.81 -4.06
C ALA A 247 6.92 2.64 -5.24
N ASP A 248 6.49 1.99 -6.32
CA ASP A 248 5.89 2.68 -7.47
C ASP A 248 4.59 3.40 -7.06
N ALA A 249 3.73 2.72 -6.29
CA ALA A 249 2.48 3.28 -5.78
C ALA A 249 2.69 4.39 -4.71
N ALA A 250 3.77 4.31 -3.91
CA ALA A 250 4.17 5.35 -2.98
C ALA A 250 4.73 6.57 -3.71
N ALA A 251 5.52 6.37 -4.78
CA ALA A 251 6.01 7.44 -5.64
C ALA A 251 4.85 8.19 -6.29
N GLU A 252 3.86 7.46 -6.83
CA GLU A 252 2.62 8.04 -7.36
C GLU A 252 1.91 8.92 -6.32
N ALA A 253 1.80 8.47 -5.07
CA ALA A 253 1.18 9.27 -4.00
C ALA A 253 1.99 10.54 -3.67
N ILE A 254 3.32 10.48 -3.72
CA ILE A 254 4.19 11.65 -3.53
C ILE A 254 4.01 12.66 -4.67
N PHE A 255 3.94 12.20 -5.92
CA PHE A 255 3.67 13.08 -7.07
C PHE A 255 2.27 13.69 -7.01
N GLY A 256 1.25 12.90 -6.64
CA GLY A 256 -0.09 13.43 -6.39
C GLY A 256 -0.11 14.51 -5.30
N LEU A 257 0.65 14.32 -4.21
CA LEU A 257 0.83 15.37 -3.20
C LEU A 257 1.49 16.63 -3.79
N ILE A 258 2.55 16.47 -4.59
CA ILE A 258 3.22 17.62 -5.23
C ILE A 258 2.19 18.41 -6.04
N ASP A 259 1.43 17.74 -6.89
CA ASP A 259 0.42 18.36 -7.77
C ASP A 259 -0.69 19.06 -6.99
N ASP A 260 -1.16 18.46 -5.89
CA ASP A 260 -2.16 19.04 -4.99
C ASP A 260 -1.63 20.27 -4.23
N GLU A 261 -0.32 20.38 -4.04
CA GLU A 261 0.31 21.43 -3.23
C GLU A 261 0.51 22.73 -4.01
N VAL A 262 -0.58 23.21 -4.64
CA VAL A 262 -0.67 24.47 -5.38
C VAL A 262 -1.93 25.25 -4.98
N GLY A 263 -1.85 26.59 -5.00
CA GLY A 263 -3.02 27.45 -4.74
C GLY A 263 -3.34 27.69 -3.25
N GLU A 264 -4.61 27.97 -2.96
CA GLU A 264 -5.07 28.32 -1.61
C GLU A 264 -5.05 27.10 -0.67
N GLY A 265 -4.48 27.27 0.53
CA GLY A 265 -4.31 26.18 1.51
C GLY A 265 -3.09 25.26 1.26
N ALA A 266 -2.39 25.45 0.15
CA ALA A 266 -1.14 24.76 -0.16
C ALA A 266 0.07 25.43 0.53
N ARG A 267 1.14 24.66 0.71
CA ARG A 267 2.39 25.10 1.32
C ARG A 267 3.56 24.86 0.35
N ALA A 268 4.10 25.95 -0.21
CA ALA A 268 5.19 25.91 -1.18
C ALA A 268 6.44 25.18 -0.65
N GLU A 269 6.75 25.33 0.64
CA GLU A 269 7.90 24.65 1.26
C GLU A 269 7.69 23.14 1.38
N LEU A 270 6.45 22.69 1.57
CA LEU A 270 6.13 21.25 1.56
C LEU A 270 6.30 20.69 0.14
N ARG A 271 5.80 21.41 -0.88
CA ARG A 271 6.00 21.07 -2.29
C ARG A 271 7.49 20.95 -2.63
N GLU A 272 8.29 21.94 -2.23
CA GLU A 272 9.74 21.92 -2.44
C GLU A 272 10.45 20.80 -1.68
N THR A 273 9.98 20.44 -0.49
CA THR A 273 10.51 19.29 0.26
C THR A 273 10.26 17.98 -0.49
N ALA A 274 9.05 17.78 -1.01
CA ALA A 274 8.73 16.60 -1.83
C ALA A 274 9.57 16.54 -3.11
N LEU A 275 9.73 17.67 -3.81
CA LEU A 275 10.61 17.78 -4.99
C LEU A 275 12.08 17.55 -4.64
N ALA A 276 12.55 17.99 -3.47
CA ALA A 276 13.91 17.75 -3.01
C ALA A 276 14.20 16.25 -2.81
N LEU A 277 13.24 15.49 -2.27
CA LEU A 277 13.35 14.03 -2.15
C LEU A 277 13.42 13.34 -3.52
N TRP A 278 12.70 13.86 -4.52
CA TRP A 278 12.80 13.36 -5.90
C TRP A 278 14.19 13.65 -6.49
N ARG A 279 14.67 14.89 -6.36
CA ARG A 279 15.98 15.32 -6.83
C ARG A 279 17.13 14.55 -6.17
N GLN A 280 17.01 14.20 -4.89
CA GLN A 280 17.99 13.37 -4.18
C GLN A 280 18.13 11.98 -4.81
N ARG A 281 17.02 11.36 -5.24
CA ARG A 281 17.06 10.05 -5.89
C ARG A 281 17.75 10.11 -7.26
N TRP A 282 17.58 11.20 -8.00
CA TRP A 282 18.34 11.41 -9.24
C TRP A 282 19.83 11.59 -9.03
N ARG A 283 20.26 12.17 -7.90
CA ARG A 283 21.69 12.23 -7.56
C ARG A 283 22.27 10.83 -7.34
N LEU A 284 21.52 9.90 -6.74
CA LEU A 284 21.97 8.51 -6.64
C LEU A 284 22.12 7.87 -8.03
N VAL A 285 21.20 8.13 -8.96
CA VAL A 285 21.33 7.66 -10.34
C VAL A 285 22.58 8.26 -11.00
N GLU A 286 22.81 9.56 -10.83
CA GLU A 286 23.99 10.26 -11.33
C GLU A 286 25.30 9.68 -10.79
N ASP A 287 25.37 9.39 -9.50
CA ASP A 287 26.56 8.82 -8.86
C ASP A 287 26.91 7.43 -9.44
N GLU A 288 25.89 6.62 -9.73
CA GLU A 288 26.03 5.27 -10.31
C GLU A 288 26.21 5.27 -11.83
N LEU A 289 25.94 6.39 -12.52
CA LEU A 289 26.14 6.49 -13.96
C LEU A 289 27.62 6.41 -14.33
N SER A 290 27.89 5.60 -15.34
CA SER A 290 29.24 5.48 -15.92
C SER A 290 29.71 6.80 -16.53
N GLU A 291 31.03 6.96 -16.69
CA GLU A 291 31.62 8.09 -17.42
C GLU A 291 31.34 8.04 -18.94
N GLY A 292 30.77 6.94 -19.44
CA GLY A 292 30.43 6.78 -20.83
C GLY A 292 29.22 7.60 -21.28
N PRO A 293 28.90 7.54 -22.58
CA PRO A 293 27.73 8.22 -23.16
C PRO A 293 26.38 7.58 -22.80
N TYR A 294 26.38 6.37 -22.23
CA TYR A 294 25.19 5.59 -21.88
C TYR A 294 25.32 5.00 -20.47
N LEU A 295 24.23 4.44 -19.95
CA LEU A 295 24.15 3.77 -18.65
C LEU A 295 25.22 2.69 -18.49
N LEU A 296 25.45 1.89 -19.54
CA LEU A 296 26.42 0.78 -19.54
C LEU A 296 27.77 1.17 -20.18
N GLY A 297 28.20 2.42 -20.02
CA GLY A 297 29.44 2.92 -20.64
C GLY A 297 29.23 3.26 -22.10
N ALA A 298 29.96 2.58 -22.99
CA ALA A 298 29.91 2.81 -24.43
C ALA A 298 28.69 2.19 -25.12
N ARG A 299 27.95 1.30 -24.45
CA ARG A 299 26.88 0.50 -25.05
C ARG A 299 25.50 1.08 -24.73
N PHE A 300 24.78 1.42 -25.79
CA PHE A 300 23.37 1.79 -25.73
C PHE A 300 22.48 0.59 -25.36
N CYS A 301 21.48 0.82 -24.51
CA CYS A 301 20.43 -0.12 -24.17
C CYS A 301 19.08 0.61 -24.00
N VAL A 302 18.00 -0.16 -23.84
CA VAL A 302 16.65 0.40 -23.71
C VAL A 302 16.50 1.30 -22.48
N ALA A 303 17.22 1.03 -21.39
CA ALA A 303 17.16 1.81 -20.16
C ALA A 303 17.65 3.26 -20.38
N ASP A 304 18.54 3.51 -21.34
CA ASP A 304 18.99 4.86 -21.68
C ASP A 304 17.82 5.75 -22.14
N ILE A 305 16.86 5.19 -22.90
CA ILE A 305 15.68 5.93 -23.36
C ILE A 305 14.82 6.33 -22.16
N TYR A 306 14.60 5.40 -21.22
CA TYR A 306 13.81 5.67 -20.02
C TYR A 306 14.47 6.71 -19.14
N LEU A 307 15.77 6.59 -18.87
CA LEU A 307 16.51 7.59 -18.07
C LEU A 307 16.48 8.97 -18.73
N ALA A 308 16.68 9.03 -20.05
CA ALA A 308 16.63 10.29 -20.78
C ALA A 308 15.24 10.94 -20.76
N ALA A 309 14.17 10.16 -20.83
CA ALA A 309 12.80 10.66 -20.81
C ALA A 309 12.36 11.08 -19.40
N LEU A 310 12.58 10.22 -18.41
CA LEU A 310 12.20 10.45 -17.02
C LEU A 310 12.94 11.65 -16.40
N SER A 311 14.19 11.91 -16.81
CA SER A 311 14.95 13.07 -16.34
C SER A 311 14.34 14.41 -16.76
N ARG A 312 13.43 14.41 -17.73
CA ARG A 312 12.75 15.63 -18.20
C ARG A 312 11.46 15.94 -17.43
N TRP A 313 11.03 15.06 -16.53
CA TRP A 313 9.84 15.29 -15.69
C TRP A 313 10.20 16.08 -14.43
N ASP A 314 9.50 17.20 -14.23
CA ASP A 314 9.50 18.03 -13.01
C ASP A 314 10.87 18.40 -12.42
N MET A 315 11.88 18.52 -13.28
CA MET A 315 13.20 19.07 -12.95
C MET A 315 13.52 20.27 -13.84
N PRO A 316 13.95 21.42 -13.29
CA PRO A 316 14.43 22.53 -14.11
C PRO A 316 15.73 22.16 -14.85
N ARG A 317 15.87 22.55 -16.12
CA ARG A 317 17.10 22.28 -16.90
C ARG A 317 18.36 22.85 -16.25
N ALA A 318 18.29 24.07 -15.74
CA ALA A 318 19.42 24.70 -15.06
C ALA A 318 19.94 23.84 -13.89
N TRP A 319 19.01 23.29 -13.10
CA TRP A 319 19.34 22.40 -11.99
C TRP A 319 19.99 21.09 -12.46
N ARG A 320 19.49 20.48 -13.53
CA ARG A 320 20.08 19.24 -14.07
C ARG A 320 21.48 19.44 -14.63
N LEU A 321 21.72 20.55 -15.32
CA LEU A 321 23.06 20.87 -15.83
C LEU A 321 24.07 21.05 -14.70
N GLU A 322 23.65 21.60 -13.56
CA GLU A 322 24.50 21.81 -12.39
C GLU A 322 24.73 20.51 -11.61
N HIS A 323 23.69 19.69 -11.42
CA HIS A 323 23.73 18.57 -10.47
C HIS A 323 23.75 17.18 -11.08
N LEU A 324 23.34 17.01 -12.34
CA LEU A 324 23.23 15.74 -13.04
C LEU A 324 23.95 15.74 -14.42
N PRO A 325 25.24 16.14 -14.50
CA PRO A 325 25.94 16.32 -15.77
C PRO A 325 26.09 15.03 -16.61
N LYS A 326 26.28 13.86 -15.99
CA LYS A 326 26.35 12.58 -16.71
C LYS A 326 25.00 12.20 -17.29
N LEU A 327 23.93 12.41 -16.53
CA LEU A 327 22.57 12.19 -17.00
C LEU A 327 22.19 13.13 -18.14
N GLU A 328 22.56 14.42 -18.08
CA GLU A 328 22.35 15.35 -19.20
C GLU A 328 23.11 14.89 -20.45
N ARG A 329 24.39 14.48 -20.31
CA ARG A 329 25.17 13.90 -21.41
C ARG A 329 24.49 12.67 -22.00
N LEU A 330 23.99 11.75 -21.17
CA LEU A 330 23.26 10.58 -21.60
C LEU A 330 21.99 10.98 -22.37
N ALA A 331 21.20 11.89 -21.81
CA ALA A 331 19.95 12.33 -22.42
C ALA A 331 20.18 13.02 -23.76
N ASP A 332 21.19 13.88 -23.88
CA ASP A 332 21.58 14.53 -25.14
C ASP A 332 22.06 13.51 -26.17
N THR A 333 22.85 12.52 -25.73
CA THR A 333 23.30 11.44 -26.59
C THR A 333 22.11 10.63 -27.11
N VAL A 334 21.16 10.28 -26.26
CA VAL A 334 19.93 9.55 -26.63
C VAL A 334 19.08 10.38 -27.60
N ALA A 335 18.87 11.66 -27.31
CA ALA A 335 18.12 12.58 -28.15
C ALA A 335 18.75 12.73 -29.55
N SER A 336 20.08 12.68 -29.65
CA SER A 336 20.80 12.82 -30.92
C SER A 336 20.71 11.60 -31.86
N ARG A 337 20.22 10.45 -31.36
CA ARG A 337 20.18 9.19 -32.12
C ARG A 337 19.28 9.34 -33.36
N PRO A 338 19.65 8.76 -34.53
CA PRO A 338 18.92 9.00 -35.78
C PRO A 338 17.42 8.75 -35.72
N ARG A 339 16.98 7.70 -35.00
CA ARG A 339 15.55 7.36 -34.86
C ARG A 339 14.80 8.26 -33.88
N LEU A 340 15.50 8.97 -32.99
CA LEU A 340 14.89 9.80 -31.94
C LEU A 340 15.04 11.29 -32.24
N ARG A 341 16.03 11.72 -33.02
CA ARG A 341 16.35 13.12 -33.28
C ARG A 341 15.16 13.97 -33.72
N GLU A 342 14.28 13.42 -34.55
CA GLU A 342 13.08 14.12 -35.02
C GLU A 342 11.89 14.04 -34.06
N LEU A 343 11.85 12.98 -33.23
CA LEU A 343 10.75 12.73 -32.29
C LEU A 343 10.99 13.47 -30.96
N TRP A 344 12.23 13.53 -30.49
CA TRP A 344 12.58 14.06 -29.18
C TRP A 344 12.06 15.49 -28.94
N PRO A 345 12.29 16.46 -29.86
CA PRO A 345 11.81 17.83 -29.66
C PRO A 345 10.29 17.97 -29.67
N ARG A 346 9.55 16.97 -30.19
CA ARG A 346 8.08 16.96 -30.19
C ARG A 346 7.51 16.63 -28.81
N HIS A 347 8.25 15.84 -28.02
CA HIS A 347 7.80 15.36 -26.71
C HIS A 347 8.46 16.08 -25.54
N PHE A 348 9.68 16.58 -25.72
CA PHE A 348 10.43 17.26 -24.67
C PHE A 348 10.91 18.62 -25.17
N LYS A 349 10.40 19.70 -24.56
CA LYS A 349 10.89 21.05 -24.80
C LYS A 349 12.18 21.24 -23.99
N GLY A 350 13.20 21.81 -24.64
CA GLY A 350 14.56 21.98 -24.10
C GLY A 350 14.61 22.71 -22.77
#